data_AF-A0A1B6EKK4-F1
#
_entry.id   AF-A0A1B6EKK4-F1
#
_cell.length_a   1.000
_cell.length_b   1.000
_cell.length_c   1.000
_cell.angle_alpha   90.00
_cell.angle_beta   90.00
_cell.angle_gamma   90.00
#
_symmetry.space_group_name_H-M   'P 1'
#
loop_
_entity.id
_entity.type
_entity.pdbx_description
1 polymer ?
#
loop_
_entity_poly.entity_id
_entity_poly.type
_entity_poly.pdbx_seq_one_letter_code
_entity_poly.pdbx_strand_id
1 'polypeptide(L)'
;FWSGKTTSGEEIHDGKKVVECLKKGVRIASQCMDMSVQTQLFVELLNHYLYFYEKGNDQVTIAVLNQVISKIREELPNLESNEETEQISKHFSNTIEHLRNRIESPESEGVNYEGLVL
;
A
#
# COMPACT_ATOMS: atom_id res chain seq x y z
N PHE A 1 7.23 10.24 11.31
CA PHE A 1 6.21 9.82 12.28
C PHE A 1 6.40 8.39 12.76
N TRP A 2 7.00 7.50 11.97
CA TRP A 2 7.29 6.13 12.41
C TRP A 2 8.74 5.98 12.91
N SER A 3 9.70 5.77 12.01
CA SER A 3 11.13 5.53 12.29
C SER A 3 11.98 6.77 12.54
N GLY A 4 11.36 7.96 12.61
CA GLY A 4 12.07 9.17 13.02
C GLY A 4 12.48 9.03 14.49
N LYS A 5 13.69 9.46 14.85
CA LYS A 5 14.22 9.33 16.22
C LYS A 5 14.02 10.62 17.02
N THR A 6 13.65 10.47 18.28
CA THR A 6 13.63 11.56 19.27
C THR A 6 15.07 11.91 19.71
N THR A 7 15.21 12.94 20.54
CA THR A 7 16.49 13.26 21.19
C THR A 7 16.99 12.16 22.13
N SER A 8 16.11 11.25 22.60
CA SER A 8 16.50 10.05 23.35
C SER A 8 16.97 8.89 22.46
N GLY A 9 16.87 9.02 21.14
CA GLY A 9 17.25 7.99 20.16
C GLY A 9 16.17 6.94 19.87
N GLU A 10 15.02 7.05 20.52
CA GLU A 10 13.85 6.16 20.35
C GLU A 10 13.04 6.56 19.11
N GLU A 11 12.48 5.56 18.43
CA GLU A 11 11.60 5.81 17.28
C GLU A 11 10.24 6.37 17.73
N ILE A 12 9.65 7.25 16.92
CA ILE A 12 8.40 7.97 17.29
C ILE A 12 7.17 7.03 17.31
N HIS A 13 7.08 6.08 16.37
CA HIS A 13 5.97 5.11 16.22
C HIS A 13 4.54 5.70 16.34
N ASP A 14 4.33 6.92 15.84
CA ASP A 14 3.01 7.57 15.82
C ASP A 14 2.18 7.06 14.62
N GLY A 15 1.53 5.91 14.83
CA GLY A 15 0.75 5.20 13.82
C GLY A 15 -0.42 6.00 13.26
N LYS A 16 -1.05 6.84 14.09
CA LYS A 16 -2.17 7.70 13.68
C LYS A 16 -1.70 8.74 12.67
N LYS A 17 -0.59 9.44 12.95
CA LYS A 17 -0.04 10.42 12.01
C LYS A 17 0.49 9.79 10.73
N VAL A 18 1.00 8.56 10.80
CA VAL A 18 1.35 7.79 9.59
C VAL A 18 0.12 7.61 8.70
N VAL A 19 -1.00 7.12 9.26
CA VAL A 19 -2.23 6.90 8.48
C VAL A 19 -2.84 8.21 7.99
N GLU A 20 -2.78 9.31 8.76
CA GLU A 20 -3.18 10.64 8.27
C GLU A 20 -2.36 11.08 7.06
N CYS A 21 -1.06 10.84 7.07
CA CYS A 21 -0.17 11.12 5.94
C CYS A 21 -0.54 10.26 4.71
N LEU A 22 -0.74 8.95 4.90
CA LEU A 22 -1.14 8.04 3.81
C LEU A 22 -2.51 8.41 3.23
N LYS A 23 -3.48 8.79 4.06
CA LYS A 23 -4.79 9.31 3.62
C LYS A 23 -4.67 10.60 2.82
N LYS A 24 -3.74 11.48 3.20
CA LYS A 24 -3.42 12.68 2.41
C LYS A 24 -2.84 12.29 1.04
N GLY A 25 -1.95 11.30 1.00
CA GLY A 25 -1.43 10.73 -0.25
C GLY A 25 -2.54 10.20 -1.16
N VAL A 26 -3.47 9.41 -0.61
CA VAL A 26 -4.66 8.93 -1.35
C VAL A 26 -5.47 10.09 -1.92
N ARG A 27 -5.73 11.14 -1.14
CA ARG A 27 -6.44 12.33 -1.62
C ARG A 27 -5.73 13.03 -2.78
N ILE A 28 -4.40 13.13 -2.72
CA ILE A 28 -3.60 13.75 -3.79
C ILE A 28 -3.66 12.87 -5.04
N ALA A 29 -3.47 11.56 -4.91
CA ALA A 29 -3.58 10.62 -6.02
C ALA A 29 -4.96 10.69 -6.70
N SER A 30 -6.04 10.75 -5.93
CA SER A 30 -7.41 10.91 -6.46
C SER A 30 -7.65 12.21 -7.22
N GLN A 31 -6.80 13.23 -7.07
CA GLN A 31 -6.88 14.51 -7.79
C GLN A 31 -5.97 14.56 -9.02
N CYS A 32 -5.14 13.54 -9.24
CA CYS A 32 -4.35 13.43 -10.47
C CYS A 32 -5.28 13.25 -11.67
N MET A 33 -5.08 14.10 -12.68
CA MET A 33 -5.86 14.05 -13.93
C MET A 33 -5.37 12.96 -14.88
N ASP A 34 -4.08 12.64 -14.82
CA ASP A 34 -3.49 11.56 -15.59
C ASP A 34 -3.78 10.22 -14.90
N MET A 35 -4.48 9.33 -15.59
CA MET A 35 -4.94 8.05 -15.05
C MET A 35 -3.77 7.08 -14.80
N SER A 36 -2.73 7.11 -15.63
CA SER A 36 -1.53 6.28 -15.46
C SER A 36 -0.79 6.70 -14.19
N VAL A 37 -0.53 8.01 -14.05
CA VAL A 37 0.11 8.56 -12.84
C VAL A 37 -0.75 8.29 -11.60
N GLN A 38 -2.07 8.50 -11.68
CA GLN A 38 -2.99 8.22 -10.58
C GLN A 38 -2.90 6.74 -10.14
N THR A 39 -2.94 5.81 -11.09
CA THR A 39 -2.91 4.37 -10.80
C THR A 39 -1.56 3.97 -10.23
N GLN A 40 -0.46 4.48 -10.79
CA GLN A 40 0.89 4.27 -10.25
C GLN A 40 0.98 4.74 -8.79
N LEU A 41 0.48 5.94 -8.47
CA LEU A 41 0.48 6.46 -7.10
C LEU A 41 -0.34 5.59 -6.14
N PHE A 42 -1.46 5.00 -6.58
CA PHE A 42 -2.20 4.05 -5.76
C PHE A 42 -1.41 2.77 -5.49
N VAL A 43 -0.68 2.24 -6.48
CA VAL A 43 0.21 1.08 -6.29
C VAL A 43 1.34 1.40 -5.31
N GLU A 44 1.96 2.58 -5.41
CA GLU A 44 2.98 3.03 -4.47
C GLU A 44 2.41 3.19 -3.05
N LEU A 45 1.23 3.80 -2.92
CA LEU A 45 0.55 3.95 -1.63
C LEU A 45 0.19 2.61 -1.01
N LEU A 46 -0.26 1.63 -1.80
CA LEU A 46 -0.50 0.27 -1.32
C LEU A 46 0.75 -0.32 -0.68
N ASN A 47 1.90 -0.23 -1.36
CA ASN A 47 3.18 -0.73 -0.81
C ASN A 47 3.59 0.01 0.47
N HIS A 48 3.30 1.30 0.59
CA HIS A 48 3.54 2.04 1.85
C HIS A 48 2.59 1.60 2.97
N TYR A 49 1.29 1.39 2.68
CA TYR A 49 0.37 0.84 3.66
C TYR A 49 0.84 -0.54 4.14
N LEU A 50 1.23 -1.43 3.22
CA LEU A 50 1.77 -2.75 3.54
C LEU A 50 3.03 -2.67 4.40
N TYR A 51 3.97 -1.79 4.07
CA TYR A 51 5.17 -1.59 4.87
C TYR A 51 4.83 -1.26 6.33
N PHE A 52 3.93 -0.31 6.57
CA PHE A 52 3.55 0.06 7.94
C PHE A 52 2.72 -1.02 8.63
N TYR A 53 1.88 -1.74 7.88
CA TYR A 53 1.15 -2.90 8.37
C TYR A 53 2.12 -3.98 8.89
N GLU A 54 3.12 -4.36 8.07
CA GLU A 54 4.15 -5.35 8.40
C GLU A 54 5.07 -4.89 9.53
N LYS A 55 5.20 -3.58 9.75
CA LYS A 55 5.93 -3.01 10.90
C LYS A 55 5.09 -2.93 12.18
N GLY A 56 3.86 -3.46 12.19
CA GLY A 56 3.02 -3.52 13.38
C GLY A 56 2.22 -2.24 13.65
N ASN A 57 2.03 -1.37 12.65
CA ASN A 57 1.12 -0.23 12.78
C ASN A 57 -0.35 -0.70 12.70
N ASP A 58 -0.96 -0.94 13.86
CA ASP A 58 -2.35 -1.37 14.04
C ASP A 58 -3.40 -0.41 13.45
N GLN A 59 -3.01 0.85 13.18
CA GLN A 59 -3.86 1.81 12.51
C GLN A 59 -4.04 1.51 11.01
N VAL A 60 -3.15 0.72 10.40
CA VAL A 60 -3.33 0.19 9.05
C VAL A 60 -4.13 -1.10 9.16
N THR A 61 -5.28 -1.16 8.49
CA THR A 61 -6.20 -2.31 8.59
C THR A 61 -6.33 -3.03 7.26
N ILE A 62 -6.65 -4.32 7.31
CA ILE A 62 -6.96 -5.14 6.13
C ILE A 62 -8.06 -4.50 5.28
N ALA A 63 -9.05 -3.86 5.91
CA ALA A 63 -10.12 -3.14 5.20
C ALA A 63 -9.57 -2.03 4.30
N VAL A 64 -8.59 -1.25 4.78
CA VAL A 64 -7.95 -0.19 3.97
C VAL A 64 -7.11 -0.80 2.84
N LEU A 65 -6.37 -1.89 3.10
CA LEU A 65 -5.62 -2.59 2.05
C LEU A 65 -6.54 -3.08 0.93
N ASN A 66 -7.65 -3.74 1.29
CA ASN A 66 -8.66 -4.21 0.34
C ASN A 66 -9.26 -3.06 -0.47
N GLN A 67 -9.55 -1.91 0.14
CA GLN A 67 -10.05 -0.74 -0.58
C GLN A 67 -9.07 -0.23 -1.64
N VAL A 68 -7.78 -0.13 -1.29
CA VAL A 68 -6.74 0.34 -2.23
C VAL A 68 -6.51 -0.69 -3.34
N ILE A 69 -6.43 -1.99 -3.01
CA ILE A 69 -6.31 -3.07 -3.99
C ILE A 69 -7.49 -3.07 -4.97
N SER A 70 -8.72 -2.96 -4.45
CA SER A 70 -9.93 -2.91 -5.27
C SER A 70 -9.91 -1.71 -6.21
N LYS A 71 -9.47 -0.54 -5.74
CA LYS A 71 -9.36 0.66 -6.57
C LYS A 71 -8.37 0.47 -7.71
N ILE A 72 -7.18 -0.08 -7.43
CA ILE A 72 -6.18 -0.37 -8.48
C ILE A 72 -6.74 -1.35 -9.52
N ARG A 73 -7.45 -2.40 -9.10
CA ARG A 73 -8.07 -3.38 -10.00
C ARG A 73 -9.14 -2.78 -10.91
N GLU A 74 -9.87 -1.78 -10.42
CA GLU A 74 -10.88 -1.06 -11.18
C GLU A 74 -10.24 -0.14 -12.23
N GLU A 75 -9.15 0.54 -11.88
CA GLU A 75 -8.50 1.52 -12.77
C GLU A 75 -7.56 0.91 -13.81
N LEU A 76 -6.81 -0.14 -13.44
CA LEU A 76 -5.76 -0.71 -14.29
C LEU A 76 -6.24 -1.12 -15.70
N PRO A 77 -7.42 -1.74 -15.89
CA PRO A 77 -7.94 -2.09 -17.22
C PRO A 77 -8.35 -0.89 -18.08
N ASN A 78 -8.55 0.29 -17.47
CA ASN A 78 -8.97 1.51 -18.17
C ASN A 78 -7.78 2.30 -18.74
N LEU A 79 -6.55 1.90 -18.41
CA LEU A 79 -5.34 2.57 -18.88
C LEU A 79 -5.04 2.20 -20.33
N GLU A 80 -4.49 3.16 -21.08
CA GLU A 80 -4.02 2.90 -22.44
C GLU A 80 -2.83 1.93 -22.43
N SER A 81 -2.84 0.96 -23.34
CA SER A 81 -1.77 -0.03 -23.44
C SER A 81 -0.51 0.61 -24.00
N ASN A 82 0.51 0.75 -23.15
CA ASN A 82 1.84 1.24 -23.49
C ASN A 82 2.88 0.71 -22.47
N GLU A 83 4.15 1.03 -22.68
CA GLU A 83 5.25 0.56 -21.81
C GLU A 83 5.09 1.00 -20.34
N GLU A 84 4.57 2.20 -20.09
CA GLU A 84 4.33 2.71 -18.74
C GLU A 84 3.24 1.89 -18.02
N THR A 85 2.10 1.66 -18.67
CA THR A 85 1.01 0.84 -18.13
C THR A 85 1.44 -0.60 -17.88
N GLU A 86 2.30 -1.17 -18.73
CA GLU A 86 2.90 -2.49 -18.50
C GLU A 86 3.75 -2.52 -17.23
N GLN A 87 4.55 -1.47 -16.98
CA GLN A 87 5.35 -1.34 -15.77
C GLN A 87 4.47 -1.20 -14.51
N ILE A 88 3.40 -0.42 -14.57
CA ILE A 88 2.43 -0.27 -13.47
C ILE A 88 1.76 -1.61 -13.16
N SER A 89 1.28 -2.32 -14.19
CA SER A 89 0.65 -3.64 -14.06
C SER A 89 1.61 -4.67 -13.45
N LYS A 90 2.87 -4.66 -13.87
CA LYS A 90 3.91 -5.52 -13.31
C LYS A 90 4.20 -5.20 -11.85
N HIS A 91 4.31 -3.91 -11.49
CA HIS A 91 4.52 -3.49 -10.11
C HIS A 91 3.37 -3.98 -9.21
N PHE A 92 2.12 -3.76 -9.63
CA PHE A 92 0.97 -4.25 -8.87
C PHE A 92 0.94 -5.78 -8.76
N SER A 93 1.23 -6.49 -9.86
CA SER A 93 1.27 -7.96 -9.88
C SER A 93 2.32 -8.51 -8.91
N ASN A 94 3.51 -7.92 -8.87
CA ASN A 94 4.56 -8.29 -7.92
C ASN A 94 4.13 -8.05 -6.47
N THR A 95 3.43 -6.94 -6.19
CA THR A 95 2.89 -6.66 -4.85
C THR A 95 1.84 -7.71 -4.44
N ILE A 96 0.96 -8.12 -5.36
CA ILE A 96 -0.04 -9.17 -5.08
C ILE A 96 0.63 -10.53 -4.88
N GLU A 97 1.64 -10.86 -5.69
CA GLU A 97 2.42 -12.09 -5.54
C GLU A 97 3.15 -12.13 -4.19
N HIS A 98 3.78 -11.02 -3.78
CA HIS A 98 4.37 -10.87 -2.44
C HIS A 98 3.33 -11.21 -1.36
N LEU A 99 2.13 -10.63 -1.43
CA LEU A 99 1.07 -10.88 -0.45
C LEU A 99 0.62 -12.34 -0.44
N ARG A 100 0.47 -12.98 -1.61
CA ARG A 100 0.13 -14.42 -1.70
C ARG A 100 1.19 -15.27 -1.02
N ASN A 101 2.47 -15.01 -1.31
CA ASN A 101 3.58 -15.73 -0.70
C ASN A 101 3.60 -15.57 0.83
N ARG A 102 3.30 -14.37 1.34
CA ARG A 102 3.22 -14.09 2.79
C ARG A 102 2.04 -14.81 3.47
N ILE A 103 0.92 -14.99 2.76
CA ILE A 103 -0.26 -15.73 3.26
C ILE A 103 0.00 -17.23 3.28
N GLU A 104 0.60 -17.76 2.20
CA GLU A 104 0.83 -19.21 2.06
C GLU A 104 1.98 -19.71 2.94
N SER A 105 2.98 -18.86 3.18
CA SER A 105 4.15 -19.14 4.03
C SER A 105 4.28 -18.12 5.16
N PRO A 106 3.38 -18.17 6.18
CA PRO A 106 3.47 -17.26 7.30
C PRO A 106 4.74 -17.55 8.10
N GLU A 107 5.61 -16.54 8.22
CA GLU A 107 6.74 -16.58 9.15
C GLU A 107 6.21 -16.69 10.59
N SER A 108 6.96 -17.34 11.48
CA SER A 108 6.57 -17.52 12.89
C SER A 108 6.33 -16.21 13.66
N GLU A 109 6.79 -15.08 13.12
CA GLU A 109 6.60 -13.70 13.63
C GLU A 109 5.93 -12.78 12.59
N GLY A 110 5.31 -13.35 11.56
CA GLY A 110 4.66 -12.61 10.48
C GLY A 110 3.33 -11.98 10.89
N VAL A 111 2.96 -10.88 10.23
CA VAL A 111 1.64 -10.25 10.39
C VAL A 111 0.53 -11.10 9.77
N ASN A 112 -0.64 -11.11 10.39
CA ASN A 112 -1.79 -11.92 9.95
C ASN A 112 -2.61 -11.19 8.87
N TYR A 113 -2.66 -11.73 7.66
CA TYR A 113 -3.42 -11.18 6.53
C TYR A 113 -4.88 -11.67 6.42
N GLU A 114 -5.47 -12.18 7.50
CA GLU A 114 -6.85 -12.67 7.53
C GLU A 114 -7.85 -11.62 7.00
N GLY A 115 -8.67 -12.02 6.03
CA GLY A 115 -9.66 -11.15 5.38
C GLY A 115 -9.12 -10.32 4.21
N LEU A 116 -7.84 -10.42 3.86
CA LEU A 116 -7.29 -9.80 2.65
C LEU A 116 -7.85 -10.49 1.39
N VAL A 117 -8.27 -9.70 0.40
CA VAL A 117 -8.87 -10.19 -0.85
C VAL A 117 -7.91 -9.93 -2.01
N LEU A 118 -7.29 -11.00 -2.52
CA LEU A 118 -6.31 -10.99 -3.62
C LEU A 118 -6.86 -11.56 -4.92
#